data_AF-A0A6B3HWV8-F1
#
_entry.id   AF-A0A6B3HWV8-F1
#
_cell.length_a   1.000
_cell.length_b   1.000
_cell.length_c   1.000
_cell.angle_alpha   90.00
_cell.angle_beta   90.00
_cell.angle_gamma   90.00
#
_symmetry.space_group_name_H-M   'P 1'
#
loop_
_entity.id
_entity.type
_entity.pdbx_description
1 polymer ?
#
loop_
_entity_poly.entity_id
_entity_poly.type
_entity_poly.pdbx_seq_one_letter_code
_entity_poly.pdbx_strand_id
1 'polypeptide(L)'
;MKLTTLGPEEAAQFAAAEPFPHLVVDNMWPDQLLASINAEFPAADDPRWITYPDEKERGKKAGDSRVWGEATRGFFDAARSPEACRMLELLTGIGPLAADDIGGGMHETGEGGRLASHVDFNVHPKLPL
;
A
#
# COMPACT_ATOMS: atom_id res chain seq x y z
N MET A 1 -8.97 -14.35 5.67
CA MET A 1 -9.30 -12.91 5.81
C MET A 1 -10.16 -12.50 4.62
N LYS A 2 -11.26 -11.77 4.80
CA LYS A 2 -12.09 -11.30 3.66
C LYS A 2 -11.87 -9.80 3.49
N LEU A 3 -11.43 -9.40 2.31
CA LEU A 3 -11.45 -8.00 1.88
C LEU A 3 -12.91 -7.56 1.72
N THR A 4 -13.21 -6.31 2.08
CA THR A 4 -14.46 -5.67 1.63
C THR A 4 -14.48 -5.70 0.11
N THR A 5 -15.58 -6.20 -0.47
CA THR A 5 -15.70 -6.33 -1.91
C THR A 5 -16.20 -5.00 -2.49
N LEU A 6 -15.45 -4.43 -3.42
CA LEU A 6 -15.86 -3.25 -4.17
C LEU A 6 -16.62 -3.68 -5.44
N GLY A 7 -17.58 -2.86 -5.87
CA GLY A 7 -18.48 -3.18 -6.97
C GLY A 7 -18.66 -2.04 -7.97
N PRO A 8 -19.71 -2.12 -8.81
CA PRO A 8 -19.98 -1.14 -9.86
C PRO A 8 -20.23 0.28 -9.36
N GLU A 9 -20.78 0.43 -8.15
CA GLU A 9 -21.03 1.75 -7.56
C GLU A 9 -19.71 2.44 -7.22
N GLU A 10 -18.79 1.74 -6.56
CA GLU A 10 -17.46 2.24 -6.24
C GLU A 10 -16.64 2.53 -7.51
N ALA A 11 -16.78 1.71 -8.56
CA ALA A 11 -16.16 1.97 -9.85
C ALA A 11 -16.67 3.26 -10.50
N ALA A 12 -17.98 3.53 -10.39
CA ALA A 12 -18.55 4.79 -10.88
C ALA A 12 -18.08 6.00 -10.04
N GLN A 13 -17.99 5.85 -8.72
CA GLN A 13 -17.45 6.89 -7.84
C GLN A 13 -15.98 7.18 -8.15
N PHE A 14 -15.15 6.14 -8.31
CA PHE A 14 -13.76 6.24 -8.71
C PHE A 14 -13.62 7.03 -10.03
N ALA A 15 -14.35 6.63 -11.06
CA ALA A 15 -14.26 7.22 -12.38
C ALA A 15 -14.75 8.69 -12.45
N ALA A 16 -15.72 9.04 -11.60
CA ALA A 16 -16.31 10.39 -11.58
C ALA A 16 -15.57 11.36 -10.64
N ALA A 17 -14.59 10.90 -9.88
CA ALA A 17 -13.89 11.73 -8.91
C ALA A 17 -12.95 12.74 -9.57
N GLU A 18 -12.90 13.94 -8.99
CA GLU A 18 -12.11 15.08 -9.46
C GLU A 18 -11.08 15.49 -8.38
N PRO A 19 -9.89 15.99 -8.74
CA PRO A 19 -9.42 16.36 -10.09
C PRO A 19 -8.83 15.19 -10.91
N PHE A 20 -8.88 13.98 -10.36
CA PHE A 20 -8.47 12.74 -11.03
C PHE A 20 -9.21 11.55 -10.39
N PRO A 21 -9.33 10.41 -11.09
CA PRO A 21 -10.00 9.24 -10.57
C PRO A 21 -9.40 8.75 -9.24
N HIS A 22 -10.23 8.68 -8.20
CA HIS A 22 -9.83 8.20 -6.88
C HIS A 22 -11.06 7.72 -6.09
N LEU A 23 -10.84 6.83 -5.13
CA LEU A 23 -11.89 6.30 -4.24
C LEU A 23 -11.39 6.30 -2.80
N VAL A 24 -12.26 6.70 -1.88
CA VAL A 24 -12.04 6.56 -0.43
C VAL A 24 -13.00 5.50 0.09
N VAL A 25 -12.47 4.47 0.75
CA VAL A 25 -13.26 3.36 1.30
C VAL A 25 -13.02 3.30 2.80
N ASP A 26 -14.04 3.66 3.57
CA ASP A 26 -14.02 3.50 5.02
C ASP A 26 -14.19 2.02 5.40
N ASN A 27 -13.52 1.60 6.48
CA ASN A 27 -13.64 0.24 7.03
C ASN A 27 -13.30 -0.88 6.02
N MET A 28 -12.33 -0.62 5.13
CA MET A 28 -11.85 -1.61 4.16
C MET A 28 -11.33 -2.91 4.82
N TRP A 29 -10.82 -2.78 6.04
CA TRP A 29 -10.24 -3.87 6.82
C TRP A 29 -10.86 -3.94 8.22
N PRO A 30 -10.99 -5.13 8.82
CA PRO A 30 -11.47 -5.25 10.19
C PRO A 30 -10.54 -4.57 11.20
N ASP A 31 -11.09 -3.78 12.12
CA ASP A 31 -10.31 -3.06 13.15
C ASP A 31 -9.39 -3.98 13.95
N GLN A 32 -9.84 -5.20 14.27
CA GLN A 32 -9.05 -6.16 15.02
C GLN A 32 -7.80 -6.62 14.25
N LEU A 33 -7.89 -6.74 12.92
CA LEU A 33 -6.72 -7.03 12.08
C LEU A 33 -5.74 -5.86 12.14
N LEU A 34 -6.23 -4.64 11.96
CA LEU A 34 -5.39 -3.44 11.98
C LEU A 34 -4.70 -3.25 13.33
N ALA A 35 -5.40 -3.54 14.43
CA ALA A 35 -4.82 -3.53 15.77
C ALA A 35 -3.67 -4.54 15.92
N SER A 36 -3.81 -5.75 15.36
CA SER A 36 -2.75 -6.76 15.36
C SER A 36 -1.55 -6.34 14.49
N ILE A 37 -1.78 -5.74 13.32
CA ILE A 37 -0.70 -5.21 12.46
C ILE A 37 0.02 -4.06 13.18
N ASN A 38 -0.72 -3.17 13.83
CA ASN A 38 -0.15 -2.07 14.59
C ASN A 38 0.72 -2.56 15.77
N ALA A 39 0.34 -3.66 16.42
CA ALA A 39 1.15 -4.27 17.46
C ALA A 39 2.46 -4.90 16.93
N GLU A 40 2.50 -5.25 15.65
CA GLU A 40 3.71 -5.74 14.95
C GLU A 40 4.56 -4.60 14.35
N PHE A 41 4.05 -3.36 14.38
CA PHE A 41 4.74 -2.22 13.76
C PHE A 41 6.03 -1.91 14.54
N PRO A 42 7.20 -1.85 13.88
CA PRO A 42 8.47 -1.63 14.58
C PRO A 42 8.54 -0.27 15.26
N ALA A 43 9.26 -0.20 16.37
CA ALA A 43 9.57 1.07 17.01
C ALA A 43 10.39 1.98 16.07
N ALA A 44 10.30 3.29 16.27
CA ALA A 44 10.97 4.27 15.41
C ALA A 44 12.51 4.10 15.34
N ASP A 45 13.13 3.56 16.38
CA ASP A 45 14.58 3.31 16.46
C ASP A 45 14.98 1.89 16.04
N ASP A 46 14.06 1.09 15.49
CA ASP A 46 14.37 -0.26 15.02
C ASP A 46 15.47 -0.23 13.94
N PRO A 47 16.58 -0.97 14.12
CA PRO A 47 17.72 -0.92 13.20
C PRO A 47 17.42 -1.53 11.83
N ARG A 48 16.28 -2.19 11.64
CA ARG A 48 15.85 -2.76 10.36
C ARG A 48 15.22 -1.71 9.44
N TRP A 49 14.91 -0.52 9.94
CA TRP A 49 14.46 0.58 9.10
C TRP A 49 15.52 0.97 8.08
N ILE A 50 15.10 1.19 6.84
CA ILE A 50 15.93 1.76 5.78
C ILE A 50 15.55 3.22 5.60
N THR A 51 16.55 4.09 5.56
CA THR A 51 16.39 5.51 5.20
C THR A 51 17.14 5.80 3.91
N TYR A 52 16.49 6.52 3.00
CA TYR A 52 17.12 6.94 1.75
C TYR A 52 17.60 8.39 1.88
N PRO A 53 18.84 8.72 1.46
CA PRO A 53 19.37 10.08 1.51
C PRO A 53 18.85 10.91 0.33
N ASP A 54 17.52 11.07 0.24
CA ASP A 54 16.88 11.90 -0.78
C ASP A 54 16.09 13.03 -0.08
N GLU A 55 16.42 14.27 -0.46
CA GLU A 55 15.78 15.49 0.02
C GLU A 55 14.26 15.52 -0.21
N LYS A 56 13.78 14.76 -1.20
CA LYS A 56 12.36 14.58 -1.51
C LYS A 56 11.65 13.71 -0.49
N GLU A 57 12.34 12.81 0.20
CA GLU A 57 11.75 11.91 1.21
C GLU A 57 12.43 12.00 2.59
N ARG A 58 12.84 13.22 2.97
CA ARG A 58 13.54 13.48 4.23
C ARG A 58 12.78 12.88 5.42
N GLY A 59 13.48 12.09 6.23
CA GLY A 59 12.93 11.51 7.46
C GLY A 59 11.96 10.34 7.25
N LYS A 60 11.80 9.86 6.01
CA LYS A 60 11.04 8.65 5.71
C LYS A 60 11.87 7.41 5.98
N LYS A 61 11.24 6.44 6.65
CA LYS A 61 11.77 5.10 6.88
C LYS A 61 10.93 4.09 6.11
N ALA A 62 11.59 3.10 5.53
CA ALA A 62 10.97 1.99 4.82
C ALA A 62 11.37 0.66 5.45
N GLY A 63 10.41 -0.24 5.60
CA GLY A 63 10.57 -1.58 6.14
C GLY A 63 9.92 -2.59 5.22
N ASP A 64 10.68 -3.62 4.84
CA ASP A 64 10.21 -4.71 3.99
C ASP A 64 9.75 -5.91 4.83
N SER A 65 9.57 -7.08 4.19
CA SER A 65 9.11 -8.30 4.84
C SER A 65 9.95 -8.78 6.03
N ARG A 66 11.19 -8.30 6.19
CA ARG A 66 12.07 -8.58 7.35
C ARG A 66 11.52 -8.03 8.66
N VAL A 67 10.63 -7.03 8.62
CA VAL A 67 10.04 -6.45 9.83
C VAL A 67 8.63 -6.95 10.14
N TRP A 68 8.01 -7.69 9.20
CA TRP A 68 6.62 -8.13 9.37
C TRP A 68 6.51 -9.22 10.43
N GLY A 69 5.41 -9.21 11.19
CA GLY A 69 4.93 -10.36 11.95
C GLY A 69 3.91 -11.18 11.16
N GLU A 70 3.14 -12.04 11.83
CA GLU A 70 2.17 -12.95 11.20
C GLU A 70 0.96 -12.20 10.64
N ALA A 71 0.41 -11.24 11.39
CA ALA A 71 -0.75 -10.47 10.95
C ALA A 71 -0.41 -9.59 9.75
N THR A 72 0.75 -8.95 9.77
CA THR A 72 1.24 -8.12 8.66
C THR A 72 1.52 -8.95 7.41
N ARG A 73 2.10 -10.14 7.55
CA ARG A 73 2.27 -11.08 6.42
C ARG A 73 0.92 -11.45 5.81
N GLY A 74 -0.03 -11.90 6.64
CA GLY A 74 -1.37 -12.24 6.17
C GLY A 74 -2.10 -11.09 5.49
N PHE A 75 -1.89 -9.86 5.97
CA PHE A 75 -2.40 -8.65 5.32
C PHE A 75 -1.85 -8.45 3.91
N PHE A 76 -0.53 -8.46 3.74
CA PHE A 76 0.09 -8.29 2.43
C PHE A 76 -0.23 -9.44 1.48
N ASP A 77 -0.32 -10.68 1.98
CA ASP A 77 -0.73 -11.83 1.17
C ASP A 77 -2.14 -11.65 0.59
N ALA A 78 -3.08 -11.12 1.39
CA ALA A 78 -4.43 -10.83 0.89
C ALA A 78 -4.46 -9.61 -0.03
N ALA A 79 -3.73 -8.53 0.32
CA ALA A 79 -3.67 -7.32 -0.50
C ALA A 79 -3.03 -7.56 -1.87
N ARG A 80 -2.15 -8.57 -1.97
CA ARG A 80 -1.49 -9.00 -3.21
C ARG A 80 -2.16 -10.22 -3.85
N SER A 81 -3.32 -10.63 -3.36
CA SER A 81 -3.96 -11.85 -3.86
C SER A 81 -4.57 -11.62 -5.26
N PRO A 82 -4.75 -12.68 -6.06
CA PRO A 82 -5.45 -12.58 -7.34
C PRO A 82 -6.86 -11.97 -7.23
N GLU A 83 -7.53 -12.17 -6.10
CA GLU A 83 -8.84 -11.57 -5.80
C GLU A 83 -8.73 -10.05 -5.66
N ALA A 84 -7.71 -9.56 -4.95
CA ALA A 84 -7.45 -8.12 -4.81
C ALA A 84 -7.11 -7.49 -6.17
N CYS A 85 -6.28 -8.14 -6.99
CA CYS A 85 -6.00 -7.69 -8.37
C CYS A 85 -7.29 -7.57 -9.19
N ARG A 86 -8.13 -8.62 -9.22
CA ARG A 86 -9.40 -8.60 -9.96
C ARG A 86 -10.35 -7.50 -9.50
N MET A 87 -10.38 -7.24 -8.19
CA MET A 87 -11.18 -6.15 -7.62
C MET A 87 -10.67 -4.79 -8.10
N LEU A 88 -9.35 -4.57 -8.13
CA LEU A 88 -8.76 -3.33 -8.65
C LEU A 88 -8.95 -3.19 -10.17
N GLU A 89 -8.87 -4.28 -10.94
CA GLU A 89 -9.18 -4.29 -12.37
C GLU A 89 -10.62 -3.86 -12.63
N LEU A 90 -11.57 -4.40 -11.87
CA LEU A 90 -12.99 -4.01 -11.96
C LEU A 90 -13.18 -2.54 -11.59
N LEU A 91 -12.53 -2.08 -10.52
CA LEU A 91 -12.67 -0.71 -10.02
C LEU A 91 -12.11 0.32 -11.00
N THR A 92 -10.93 0.04 -11.56
CA THR A 92 -10.15 1.02 -12.33
C THR A 92 -10.29 0.87 -13.84
N GLY A 93 -10.72 -0.30 -14.32
CA GLY A 93 -10.68 -0.66 -15.74
C GLY A 93 -9.26 -0.94 -16.26
N ILE A 94 -8.25 -0.98 -15.40
CA ILE A 94 -6.84 -1.23 -15.74
C ILE A 94 -6.54 -2.70 -15.50
N GLY A 95 -6.05 -3.41 -16.53
CA GLY A 95 -5.61 -4.79 -16.40
C GLY A 95 -4.94 -5.34 -17.67
N PRO A 96 -4.41 -6.57 -17.62
CA PRO A 96 -4.40 -7.46 -16.46
C PRO A 96 -3.39 -6.99 -15.39
N LEU A 97 -3.78 -7.05 -14.11
CA LEU A 97 -2.95 -6.71 -12.97
C LEU A 97 -2.33 -7.97 -12.36
N ALA A 98 -1.05 -7.88 -12.02
CA ALA A 98 -0.35 -8.84 -11.19
C ALA A 98 0.31 -8.11 -10.03
N ALA A 99 0.33 -8.75 -8.86
CA ALA A 99 1.06 -8.23 -7.71
C ALA A 99 2.45 -8.88 -7.67
N ASP A 100 3.47 -8.06 -7.46
CA ASP A 100 4.83 -8.51 -7.15
C ASP A 100 5.17 -8.27 -5.67
N ASP A 101 6.36 -8.66 -5.26
CA ASP A 101 6.93 -8.38 -3.94
C ASP A 101 7.91 -7.18 -3.96
N ILE A 102 7.92 -6.41 -5.05
CA ILE A 102 8.88 -5.35 -5.33
C ILE A 102 8.22 -4.01 -5.06
N GLY A 103 8.29 -3.61 -3.80
CA GLY A 103 7.68 -2.38 -3.31
C GLY A 103 6.58 -2.65 -2.29
N GLY A 104 5.94 -1.57 -1.85
CA GLY A 104 5.09 -1.60 -0.67
C GLY A 104 5.88 -1.88 0.61
N GLY A 105 5.19 -2.30 1.67
CA GLY A 105 5.76 -2.50 2.99
C GLY A 105 5.42 -1.38 3.96
N MET A 106 6.03 -1.46 5.14
CA MET A 106 5.77 -0.50 6.22
C MET A 106 6.58 0.76 5.98
N HIS A 107 5.94 1.91 6.15
CA HIS A 107 6.60 3.21 6.07
C HIS A 107 6.27 4.04 7.29
N GLU A 108 7.27 4.74 7.81
CA GLU A 108 7.13 5.70 8.90
C GLU A 108 7.71 7.03 8.46
N THR A 109 7.01 8.13 8.71
CA THR A 109 7.55 9.49 8.57
C THR A 109 7.32 10.21 9.87
N GLY A 110 8.40 10.46 10.60
CA GLY A 110 8.36 11.13 11.90
C GLY A 110 8.20 12.65 11.78
N GLU A 111 8.24 13.33 12.93
CA GLU A 111 8.17 14.78 13.01
C GLU A 111 9.22 15.47 12.12
N GLY A 112 8.79 16.47 11.35
CA GLY A 112 9.66 17.20 10.42
C GLY A 112 10.05 16.42 9.15
N GLY A 113 9.63 15.16 9.03
CA GLY A 113 9.75 14.38 7.80
C GLY A 113 8.81 14.88 6.71
N ARG A 114 9.12 14.57 5.45
CA ARG A 114 8.28 14.91 4.29
C ARG A 114 8.46 13.92 3.16
N LEU A 115 7.42 13.81 2.32
CA LEU A 115 7.51 13.26 0.97
C LEU A 115 7.03 14.34 0.00
N ALA A 116 7.90 14.76 -0.93
CA ALA A 116 7.59 15.79 -1.90
C ALA A 116 6.50 15.33 -2.88
N SER A 117 5.69 16.27 -3.37
CA SER A 117 4.69 15.99 -4.42
C SER A 117 5.39 15.47 -5.68
N HIS A 118 4.87 14.38 -6.23
CA HIS A 118 5.38 13.73 -7.43
C HIS A 118 4.26 12.95 -8.12
N VAL A 119 4.48 12.61 -9.39
CA VAL A 119 3.76 11.52 -10.07
C VAL A 119 4.57 10.26 -9.86
N ASP A 120 3.89 9.15 -9.60
CA ASP A 120 4.56 7.89 -9.32
C ASP A 120 5.27 7.31 -10.56
N PHE A 121 6.11 6.31 -10.36
CA PHE A 121 6.88 5.69 -11.44
C PHE A 121 6.04 4.67 -12.21
N ASN A 122 6.09 4.72 -13.54
CA ASN A 122 5.26 3.86 -14.40
C ASN A 122 6.01 2.63 -14.95
N VAL A 123 7.33 2.54 -14.73
CA VAL A 123 8.18 1.46 -15.27
C VAL A 123 9.25 1.10 -14.26
N HIS A 124 9.37 -0.19 -13.92
CA HIS A 124 10.47 -0.65 -13.06
C HIS A 124 11.81 -0.52 -13.80
N PRO A 125 12.87 0.05 -13.19
CA PRO A 125 14.12 0.40 -13.90
C PRO A 125 14.96 -0.77 -14.43
N LYS A 126 14.55 -2.02 -14.20
CA LYS A 126 15.40 -3.21 -14.41
C LYS A 126 14.61 -4.47 -14.77
N LEU A 127 13.45 -4.65 -14.16
CA LEU A 127 12.62 -5.84 -14.34
C LEU A 127 11.57 -5.56 -15.40
N PRO A 128 11.26 -6.53 -16.27
CA PRO A 128 10.21 -6.40 -17.28
C PRO A 128 8.84 -6.67 -16.64
N LEU A 129 8.43 -5.75 -15.76
CA LEU A 129 7.12 -5.73 -15.09
C LEU A 129 6.16 -4.83 -15.86
#